data_AF-A0A1D7YSF8-F1
#
_entry.id   AF-A0A1D7YSF8-F1
#
_cell.length_a   1.000
_cell.length_b   1.000
_cell.length_c   1.000
_cell.angle_alpha   90.00
_cell.angle_beta   90.00
_cell.angle_gamma   90.00
#
_symmetry.space_group_name_H-M   'P 1'
#
loop_
_entity.id
_entity.type
_entity.pdbx_description
1 polymer ?
#
loop_
_entity_poly.entity_id
_entity_poly.type
_entity_poly.pdbx_seq_one_letter_code
_entity_poly.pdbx_strand_id
1 'polypeptide(L)'
;MGMAASQARLLSITARLTNNENSGQSISYSKQRLADQTQQITNEYNEALNTTKLTVLTGFNGSDATYTDISYDTMTNKQMAANTKQYVVTDTKGRILVTEDIANAYKQSAGNYNQFLAKLGYSQSDMTVQNVASLSATDKQDAAQKIHEAWDKYFASVGIECSDDEHKGIYDDGTYRFKWNNVLDTNDKGEYLDKDGKVITADEAKTKGYSSVGSGYASWAVLGDDGKPTGEYNPINYEGTTDESRELYDYAMAITEAFMRTDESLTADQKNNNQSFDPSSYQLALDAGNKADLNYYKNIFSKMQSSGYFTYTNTPATAKDDPEHYKYASVGTGTAGNVQKSPLKDNTVFEAALRDGSLRLEYYSTTSKSFKTTTISEDNCIQEVSDERAIARAESKYNQDMADLENQDKKLDLELKKLDTEHSALQTEYDSVKNVVDKNVESSFKTFG
;
A
#
# COMPACT_ATOMS: atom_id res chain seq x y z
N MET A 1 75.68 51.98 4.45
CA MET A 1 74.72 51.05 5.08
C MET A 1 73.32 51.06 4.46
N GLY A 2 72.96 52.00 3.54
CA GLY A 2 71.58 52.12 3.04
C GLY A 2 71.11 51.08 2.00
N MET A 3 71.98 50.56 1.13
CA MET A 3 71.56 49.72 -0.01
C MET A 3 70.99 48.35 0.38
N ALA A 4 71.61 47.63 1.32
CA ALA A 4 71.15 46.29 1.72
C ALA A 4 69.77 46.34 2.41
N ALA A 5 69.52 47.38 3.21
CA ALA A 5 68.23 47.60 3.86
C ALA A 5 67.12 47.98 2.87
N SER A 6 67.41 48.81 1.85
CA SER A 6 66.44 49.17 0.82
C SER A 6 66.13 48.02 -0.14
N GLN A 7 67.11 47.18 -0.47
CA GLN A 7 66.90 45.95 -1.24
C GLN A 7 66.09 44.90 -0.48
N ALA A 8 66.37 44.70 0.82
CA ALA A 8 65.58 43.81 1.67
C ALA A 8 64.12 44.28 1.80
N ARG A 9 63.91 45.59 1.94
CA ARG A 9 62.56 46.17 1.97
C ARG A 9 61.84 46.00 0.63
N LEU A 10 62.52 46.24 -0.50
CA LEU A 10 61.96 46.02 -1.84
C LEU A 10 61.48 44.59 -2.01
N LEU A 11 62.33 43.61 -1.65
CA LEU A 11 61.99 42.19 -1.70
C LEU A 11 60.78 41.84 -0.80
N SER A 12 60.69 42.44 0.39
CA SER A 12 59.55 42.25 1.29
C SER A 12 58.24 42.82 0.75
N ILE A 13 58.29 43.96 0.07
CA ILE A 13 57.11 44.57 -0.57
C ILE A 13 56.68 43.73 -1.77
N THR A 14 57.64 43.26 -2.59
CA THR A 14 57.36 42.33 -3.70
C THR A 14 56.68 41.06 -3.21
N ALA A 15 57.15 40.44 -2.14
CA ALA A 15 56.52 39.25 -1.56
C ALA A 15 55.08 39.53 -1.09
N ARG A 16 54.82 40.71 -0.52
CA ARG A 16 53.47 41.13 -0.10
C ARG A 16 52.55 41.41 -1.30
N LEU A 17 53.06 42.03 -2.36
CA LEU A 17 52.33 42.23 -3.62
C LEU A 17 51.92 40.90 -4.24
N THR A 18 52.85 39.94 -4.36
CA THR A 18 52.55 38.59 -4.86
C THR A 18 51.53 37.86 -3.99
N ASN A 19 51.61 37.97 -2.67
CA ASN A 19 50.61 37.38 -1.77
C ASN A 19 49.23 38.03 -1.93
N ASN A 20 49.17 39.34 -2.14
CA ASN A 20 47.93 40.08 -2.40
C ASN A 20 47.31 39.64 -3.74
N GLU A 21 48.10 39.54 -4.81
CA GLU A 21 47.66 39.03 -6.12
C GLU A 21 47.13 37.59 -6.03
N ASN A 22 47.86 36.70 -5.34
CA ASN A 22 47.43 35.32 -5.11
C ASN A 22 46.11 35.27 -4.33
N SER A 23 45.92 36.14 -3.34
CA SER A 23 44.67 36.24 -2.58
C SER A 23 43.52 36.74 -3.46
N GLY A 24 43.78 37.74 -4.32
CA GLY A 24 42.81 38.25 -5.29
C GLY A 24 42.37 37.18 -6.28
N GLN A 25 43.31 36.37 -6.79
CA GLN A 25 42.99 35.21 -7.65
C GLN A 25 42.11 34.19 -6.92
N SER A 26 42.43 33.86 -5.65
CA SER A 26 41.63 32.94 -4.83
C SER A 26 40.18 33.44 -4.62
N ILE A 27 40.01 34.75 -4.40
CA ILE A 27 38.67 35.36 -4.29
C ILE A 27 37.94 35.31 -5.63
N SER A 28 38.62 35.59 -6.74
CA SER A 28 38.04 35.52 -8.09
C SER A 28 37.54 34.11 -8.41
N TYR A 29 38.32 33.06 -8.10
CA TYR A 29 37.87 31.67 -8.21
C TYR A 29 36.67 31.37 -7.31
N SER A 30 36.62 31.95 -6.11
CA SER A 30 35.48 31.77 -5.21
C SER A 30 34.21 32.40 -5.76
N LYS A 31 34.30 33.59 -6.36
CA LYS A 31 33.19 34.22 -7.10
C LYS A 31 32.73 33.39 -8.29
N GLN A 32 33.65 32.79 -9.04
CA GLN A 32 33.29 31.89 -10.13
C GLN A 32 32.49 30.68 -9.62
N ARG A 33 32.91 30.06 -8.51
CA ARG A 33 32.12 28.98 -7.87
C ARG A 33 30.75 29.45 -7.39
N LEU A 34 30.63 30.67 -6.85
CA LEU A 34 29.32 31.22 -6.47
C LEU A 34 28.41 31.37 -7.70
N ALA A 35 28.95 31.82 -8.84
CA ALA A 35 28.18 31.90 -10.09
C ALA A 35 27.71 30.52 -10.56
N ASP A 36 28.57 29.49 -10.47
CA ASP A 36 28.20 28.11 -10.78
C ASP A 36 27.08 27.61 -9.83
N GLN A 37 27.17 27.93 -8.53
CA GLN A 37 26.13 27.61 -7.54
C GLN A 37 24.80 28.33 -7.82
N THR A 38 24.84 29.61 -8.20
CA THR A 38 23.65 30.37 -8.62
C THR A 38 22.95 29.68 -9.78
N GLN A 39 23.72 29.22 -10.78
CA GLN A 39 23.16 28.49 -11.92
C GLN A 39 22.55 27.17 -11.49
N GLN A 40 23.21 26.41 -10.61
CA GLN A 40 22.68 25.17 -10.06
C GLN A 40 21.35 25.38 -9.32
N ILE A 41 21.29 26.33 -8.38
CA ILE A 41 20.08 26.64 -7.61
C ILE A 41 18.92 27.06 -8.52
N THR A 42 19.23 27.84 -9.56
CA THR A 42 18.23 28.24 -10.57
C THR A 42 17.71 27.03 -11.34
N ASN A 43 18.58 26.11 -11.73
CA ASN A 43 18.18 24.88 -12.42
C ASN A 43 17.31 23.99 -11.51
N GLU A 44 17.70 23.78 -10.25
CA GLU A 44 16.92 23.01 -9.27
C GLU A 44 15.52 23.59 -9.06
N TYR A 45 15.41 24.93 -8.99
CA TYR A 45 14.11 25.60 -8.91
C TYR A 45 13.27 25.41 -10.18
N ASN A 46 13.88 25.54 -11.36
CA ASN A 46 13.19 25.30 -12.63
C ASN A 46 12.72 23.85 -12.79
N GLU A 47 13.50 22.88 -12.31
CA GLU A 47 13.08 21.47 -12.27
C GLU A 47 11.89 21.27 -11.33
N ALA A 48 11.92 21.91 -10.16
CA ALA A 48 10.80 21.89 -9.22
C ALA A 48 9.52 22.53 -9.80
N LEU A 49 9.63 23.59 -10.59
CA LEU A 49 8.50 24.20 -11.30
C LEU A 49 7.84 23.26 -12.31
N ASN A 50 8.61 22.33 -12.87
CA ASN A 50 8.10 21.30 -13.78
C ASN A 50 7.67 20.02 -13.05
N THR A 51 7.76 19.98 -11.72
CA THR A 51 7.36 18.80 -10.95
C THR A 51 5.84 18.69 -10.94
N THR A 52 5.38 17.55 -11.45
CA THR A 52 3.97 17.16 -11.46
C THR A 52 3.72 16.05 -10.45
N LYS A 53 2.46 15.89 -10.09
CA LYS A 53 1.96 14.79 -9.28
C LYS A 53 0.72 14.18 -9.93
N LEU A 54 0.43 12.93 -9.60
CA LEU A 54 -0.79 12.27 -10.04
C LEU A 54 -1.90 12.44 -9.01
N THR A 55 -3.09 12.77 -9.49
CA THR A 55 -4.32 12.79 -8.69
C THR A 55 -5.38 11.91 -9.33
N VAL A 56 -6.27 11.37 -8.51
CA VAL A 56 -7.36 10.49 -8.92
C VAL A 56 -8.70 11.03 -8.46
N LEU A 57 -9.73 10.89 -9.29
CA LEU A 57 -11.11 11.22 -9.00
C LEU A 57 -11.65 10.30 -7.88
N THR A 58 -11.94 10.87 -6.72
CA THR A 58 -12.48 10.15 -5.54
C THR A 58 -13.96 10.37 -5.32
N GLY A 59 -14.55 11.40 -5.96
CA GLY A 59 -15.97 11.70 -5.82
C GLY A 59 -16.47 12.68 -6.87
N PHE A 60 -17.76 12.59 -7.17
CA PHE A 60 -18.46 13.49 -8.07
C PHE A 60 -19.87 13.72 -7.55
N ASN A 61 -20.21 14.96 -7.20
CA ASN A 61 -21.52 15.31 -6.63
C ASN A 61 -22.50 15.87 -7.69
N GLY A 62 -22.25 15.61 -8.98
CA GLY A 62 -23.08 16.09 -10.09
C GLY A 62 -22.68 17.47 -10.62
N SER A 63 -21.90 18.26 -9.87
CA SER A 63 -21.44 19.60 -10.28
C SER A 63 -19.93 19.75 -10.11
N ASP A 64 -19.36 19.18 -9.05
CA ASP A 64 -17.94 19.29 -8.70
C ASP A 64 -17.28 17.90 -8.63
N ALA A 65 -16.13 17.79 -9.30
CA ALA A 65 -15.25 16.64 -9.22
C ALA A 65 -14.23 16.84 -8.09
N THR A 66 -14.10 15.84 -7.22
CA THR A 66 -13.12 15.83 -6.12
C THR A 66 -11.94 14.95 -6.51
N TYR A 67 -10.74 15.52 -6.49
CA TYR A 67 -9.49 14.81 -6.78
C TYR A 67 -8.62 14.73 -5.54
N THR A 68 -7.97 13.59 -5.35
CA THR A 68 -7.04 13.35 -4.24
C THR A 68 -5.72 12.83 -4.79
N ASP A 69 -4.62 13.14 -4.11
CA ASP A 69 -3.29 12.63 -4.45
C ASP A 69 -3.30 11.10 -4.53
N ILE A 70 -2.62 10.57 -5.54
CA ILE A 70 -2.57 9.14 -5.75
C ILE A 70 -1.76 8.48 -4.62
N SER A 71 -2.28 7.37 -4.12
CA SER A 71 -1.63 6.51 -3.14
C SER A 71 -2.21 5.11 -3.31
N TYR A 72 -1.51 4.10 -2.79
CA TYR A 72 -2.06 2.75 -2.81
C TYR A 72 -3.44 2.68 -2.14
N ASP A 73 -3.58 3.30 -0.96
CA ASP A 73 -4.84 3.31 -0.21
C ASP A 73 -5.93 4.05 -0.98
N THR A 74 -5.65 5.27 -1.46
CA THR A 74 -6.63 6.05 -2.23
C THR A 74 -7.05 5.33 -3.49
N MET A 75 -6.17 4.59 -4.18
CA MET A 75 -6.53 3.86 -5.39
C MET A 75 -7.34 2.59 -5.13
N THR A 76 -6.97 1.82 -4.10
CA THR A 76 -7.43 0.43 -3.93
C THR A 76 -8.48 0.26 -2.84
N ASN A 77 -8.85 1.33 -2.11
CA ASN A 77 -9.86 1.25 -1.06
C ASN A 77 -11.28 0.99 -1.60
N LYS A 78 -12.18 0.61 -0.69
CA LYS A 78 -13.59 0.29 -1.00
C LYS A 78 -14.41 1.50 -1.45
N GLN A 79 -14.08 2.69 -0.96
CA GLN A 79 -14.81 3.92 -1.31
C GLN A 79 -14.62 4.28 -2.78
N MET A 80 -13.42 4.07 -3.33
CA MET A 80 -13.20 4.16 -4.78
C MET A 80 -14.04 3.18 -5.56
N ALA A 81 -14.08 1.92 -5.12
CA ALA A 81 -14.89 0.89 -5.78
C ALA A 81 -16.38 1.25 -5.80
N ALA A 82 -16.88 1.91 -4.75
CA ALA A 82 -18.27 2.35 -4.65
C ALA A 82 -18.59 3.58 -5.51
N ASN A 83 -17.67 4.55 -5.59
CA ASN A 83 -17.93 5.86 -6.19
C ASN A 83 -17.47 5.98 -7.64
N THR A 84 -16.45 5.21 -8.05
CA THR A 84 -15.82 5.31 -9.38
C THR A 84 -15.57 3.93 -9.97
N LYS A 85 -14.34 3.41 -9.85
CA LYS A 85 -13.90 2.10 -10.34
C LYS A 85 -13.18 1.39 -9.22
N GLN A 86 -13.32 0.07 -9.15
CA GLN A 86 -12.45 -0.75 -8.31
C GLN A 86 -11.12 -0.95 -9.01
N TYR A 87 -10.08 -0.25 -8.54
CA TYR A 87 -8.72 -0.48 -9.01
C TYR A 87 -8.01 -1.54 -8.18
N VAL A 88 -7.08 -2.21 -8.85
CA VAL A 88 -6.04 -3.01 -8.22
C VAL A 88 -4.70 -2.61 -8.81
N VAL A 89 -3.66 -2.81 -8.01
CA VAL A 89 -2.29 -2.56 -8.42
C VAL A 89 -1.64 -3.91 -8.62
N THR A 90 -0.95 -4.10 -9.73
CA THR A 90 -0.26 -5.35 -10.05
C THR A 90 1.23 -5.14 -10.29
N ASP A 91 2.02 -6.19 -10.13
CA ASP A 91 3.39 -6.19 -10.64
C ASP A 91 3.44 -6.56 -12.13
N THR A 92 4.64 -6.61 -12.69
CA THR A 92 4.85 -6.98 -14.09
C THR A 92 4.44 -8.42 -14.43
N LYS A 93 4.22 -9.28 -13.41
CA LYS A 93 3.71 -10.66 -13.58
C LYS A 93 2.18 -10.73 -13.47
N GLY A 94 1.51 -9.62 -13.17
CA GLY A 94 0.05 -9.55 -13.00
C GLY A 94 -0.44 -9.94 -11.59
N ARG A 95 0.47 -10.25 -10.65
CA ARG A 95 0.12 -10.55 -9.25
C ARG A 95 -0.41 -9.29 -8.58
N ILE A 96 -1.48 -9.40 -7.80
CA ILE A 96 -2.08 -8.26 -7.12
C ILE A 96 -1.29 -7.83 -5.87
N LEU A 97 -1.05 -6.53 -5.73
CA LEU A 97 -0.53 -5.92 -4.52
C LEU A 97 -1.66 -5.73 -3.50
N VAL A 98 -1.55 -6.40 -2.36
CA VAL A 98 -2.53 -6.33 -1.27
C VAL A 98 -1.90 -5.90 0.05
N THR A 99 -2.72 -5.41 0.99
CA THR A 99 -2.28 -5.20 2.38
C THR A 99 -1.95 -6.51 3.07
N GLU A 100 -1.19 -6.45 4.15
CA GLU A 100 -0.84 -7.63 4.94
C GLU A 100 -2.09 -8.33 5.52
N ASP A 101 -3.11 -7.58 5.92
CA ASP A 101 -4.38 -8.13 6.42
C ASP A 101 -5.11 -8.96 5.37
N ILE A 102 -5.21 -8.47 4.13
CA ILE A 102 -5.83 -9.20 3.02
C ILE A 102 -4.99 -10.42 2.64
N ALA A 103 -3.67 -10.30 2.59
CA ALA A 103 -2.78 -11.43 2.33
C ALA A 103 -2.94 -12.53 3.38
N ASN A 104 -2.99 -12.16 4.66
CA ASN A 104 -3.15 -13.10 5.77
C ASN A 104 -4.53 -13.77 5.76
N ALA A 105 -5.60 -13.02 5.49
CA ALA A 105 -6.94 -13.57 5.33
C ALA A 105 -6.99 -14.61 4.20
N TYR A 106 -6.37 -14.31 3.05
CA TYR A 106 -6.32 -15.23 1.91
C TYR A 106 -5.50 -16.49 2.19
N LYS A 107 -4.34 -16.35 2.85
CA LYS A 107 -3.52 -17.50 3.28
C LYS A 107 -4.28 -18.43 4.22
N GLN A 108 -4.96 -17.85 5.21
CA GLN A 108 -5.69 -18.60 6.23
C GLN A 108 -7.00 -19.21 5.71
N SER A 109 -7.54 -18.71 4.60
CA SER A 109 -8.79 -19.22 4.05
C SER A 109 -8.62 -20.47 3.18
N ALA A 110 -7.39 -20.88 2.85
CA ALA A 110 -7.10 -22.07 2.04
C ALA A 110 -7.92 -22.18 0.74
N GLY A 111 -8.25 -21.03 0.12
CA GLY A 111 -9.06 -20.98 -1.11
C GLY A 111 -10.58 -21.05 -0.89
N ASN A 112 -11.06 -21.01 0.36
CA ASN A 112 -12.47 -20.88 0.71
C ASN A 112 -12.86 -19.39 0.80
N TYR A 113 -13.84 -18.97 0.01
CA TYR A 113 -14.28 -17.58 -0.03
C TYR A 113 -15.00 -17.14 1.26
N ASN A 114 -15.81 -18.01 1.88
CA ASN A 114 -16.52 -17.70 3.12
C ASN A 114 -15.55 -17.50 4.29
N GLN A 115 -14.52 -18.34 4.39
CA GLN A 115 -13.43 -18.14 5.37
C GLN A 115 -12.68 -16.83 5.11
N PHE A 116 -12.38 -16.51 3.85
CA PHE A 116 -11.72 -15.25 3.49
C PHE A 116 -12.51 -14.03 3.97
N LEU A 117 -13.82 -14.01 3.68
CA LEU A 117 -14.71 -12.94 4.16
C LEU A 117 -14.76 -12.88 5.69
N ALA A 118 -14.89 -14.02 6.35
CA ALA A 118 -14.99 -14.08 7.80
C ALA A 118 -13.75 -13.50 8.49
N LYS A 119 -12.55 -13.78 7.97
CA LYS A 119 -11.29 -13.21 8.48
C LYS A 119 -11.20 -11.70 8.32
N LEU A 120 -11.98 -11.13 7.40
CA LEU A 120 -12.11 -9.69 7.19
C LEU A 120 -13.31 -9.08 7.93
N GLY A 121 -14.07 -9.88 8.69
CA GLY A 121 -15.24 -9.44 9.45
C GLY A 121 -16.56 -9.46 8.67
N TYR A 122 -16.60 -10.12 7.50
CA TYR A 122 -17.78 -10.14 6.63
C TYR A 122 -18.38 -11.54 6.51
N SER A 123 -19.66 -11.61 6.20
CA SER A 123 -20.30 -12.82 5.71
C SER A 123 -21.27 -12.47 4.60
N GLN A 124 -21.28 -13.29 3.54
CA GLN A 124 -22.24 -13.13 2.46
C GLN A 124 -23.64 -13.64 2.82
N SER A 125 -23.83 -14.16 4.04
CA SER A 125 -25.15 -14.49 4.55
C SER A 125 -26.01 -13.22 4.63
N ASP A 126 -27.23 -13.34 4.14
CA ASP A 126 -28.30 -12.35 4.28
C ASP A 126 -29.40 -12.89 5.22
N MET A 127 -29.00 -13.70 6.21
CA MET A 127 -29.87 -14.26 7.24
C MET A 127 -29.42 -13.82 8.64
N THR A 128 -30.36 -13.33 9.44
CA THR A 128 -30.19 -13.05 10.88
C THR A 128 -30.86 -14.10 11.77
N VAL A 129 -31.73 -14.92 11.19
CA VAL A 129 -32.45 -15.99 11.88
C VAL A 129 -31.51 -17.18 12.08
N GLN A 130 -31.49 -17.71 13.29
CA GLN A 130 -30.72 -18.89 13.68
C GLN A 130 -31.65 -20.03 14.12
N ASN A 131 -31.20 -21.28 14.01
CA ASN A 131 -31.92 -22.44 14.51
C ASN A 131 -31.80 -22.55 16.05
N VAL A 132 -32.55 -21.71 16.75
CA VAL A 132 -32.63 -21.64 18.23
C VAL A 132 -34.08 -21.71 18.70
N ALA A 133 -34.35 -22.25 19.88
CA ALA A 133 -35.69 -22.50 20.41
C ALA A 133 -36.53 -21.21 20.56
N SER A 134 -35.88 -20.06 20.78
CA SER A 134 -36.51 -18.77 21.06
C SER A 134 -37.16 -18.07 19.85
N LEU A 135 -36.83 -18.47 18.61
CA LEU A 135 -37.42 -17.89 17.39
C LEU A 135 -38.75 -18.55 16.99
N SER A 136 -39.61 -17.79 16.31
CA SER A 136 -40.93 -18.27 15.88
C SER A 136 -40.82 -19.41 14.85
N ALA A 137 -41.85 -20.26 14.79
CA ALA A 137 -41.91 -21.34 13.82
C ALA A 137 -41.91 -20.82 12.36
N THR A 138 -42.57 -19.68 12.12
CA THR A 138 -42.64 -19.04 10.80
C THR A 138 -41.27 -18.53 10.36
N ASP A 139 -40.53 -17.81 11.23
CA ASP A 139 -39.20 -17.30 10.87
C ASP A 139 -38.24 -18.44 10.50
N LYS A 140 -38.33 -19.58 11.21
CA LYS A 140 -37.53 -20.78 10.91
C LYS A 140 -37.94 -21.44 9.59
N GLN A 141 -39.23 -21.47 9.29
CA GLN A 141 -39.73 -21.98 8.01
C GLN A 141 -39.26 -21.11 6.85
N ASP A 142 -39.35 -19.79 6.96
CA ASP A 142 -38.88 -18.86 5.93
C ASP A 142 -37.37 -18.97 5.71
N ALA A 143 -36.60 -19.07 6.81
CA ALA A 143 -35.16 -19.28 6.79
C ALA A 143 -34.77 -20.61 6.10
N ALA A 144 -35.42 -21.71 6.44
CA ALA A 144 -35.15 -23.00 5.84
C ALA A 144 -35.59 -23.09 4.37
N GLN A 145 -36.70 -22.42 4.01
CA GLN A 145 -37.14 -22.30 2.63
C GLN A 145 -36.11 -21.54 1.78
N LYS A 146 -35.53 -20.47 2.32
CA LYS A 146 -34.45 -19.73 1.67
C LYS A 146 -33.19 -20.58 1.45
N ILE A 147 -32.80 -21.37 2.45
CA ILE A 147 -31.70 -22.33 2.34
C ILE A 147 -31.99 -23.34 1.23
N HIS A 148 -33.20 -23.88 1.21
CA HIS A 148 -33.66 -24.82 0.20
C HIS A 148 -33.55 -24.22 -1.22
N GLU A 149 -34.11 -23.04 -1.45
CA GLU A 149 -34.06 -22.36 -2.75
C GLU A 149 -32.63 -22.04 -3.22
N ALA A 150 -31.71 -21.78 -2.29
CA ALA A 150 -30.31 -21.54 -2.63
C ALA A 150 -29.61 -22.83 -3.11
N TRP A 151 -29.83 -23.94 -2.39
CA TRP A 151 -29.30 -25.24 -2.79
C TRP A 151 -29.92 -25.72 -4.11
N ASP A 152 -31.22 -25.49 -4.34
CA ASP A 152 -31.88 -25.81 -5.61
C ASP A 152 -31.27 -25.09 -6.80
N LYS A 153 -31.00 -23.78 -6.66
CA LYS A 153 -30.30 -23.01 -7.70
C LYS A 153 -28.93 -23.58 -7.97
N TYR A 154 -28.18 -23.95 -6.93
CA TYR A 154 -26.89 -24.59 -7.08
C TYR A 154 -26.99 -25.94 -7.81
N PHE A 155 -27.87 -26.85 -7.36
CA PHE A 155 -28.05 -28.17 -7.97
C PHE A 155 -28.50 -28.09 -9.43
N ALA A 156 -29.42 -27.18 -9.75
CA ALA A 156 -29.81 -26.89 -11.12
C ALA A 156 -28.61 -26.40 -11.97
N SER A 157 -27.72 -25.58 -11.41
CA SER A 157 -26.53 -25.09 -12.11
C SER A 157 -25.52 -26.18 -12.47
N VAL A 158 -25.55 -27.32 -11.74
CA VAL A 158 -24.65 -28.47 -11.96
C VAL A 158 -25.38 -29.69 -12.57
N GLY A 159 -26.65 -29.55 -12.93
CA GLY A 159 -27.44 -30.61 -13.58
C GLY A 159 -27.83 -31.76 -12.64
N ILE A 160 -27.87 -31.52 -11.33
CA ILE A 160 -28.41 -32.47 -10.36
C ILE A 160 -29.93 -32.25 -10.30
N GLU A 161 -30.69 -33.21 -10.83
CA GLU A 161 -32.14 -33.24 -10.69
C GLU A 161 -32.49 -33.90 -9.36
N CYS A 162 -33.19 -33.16 -8.51
CA CYS A 162 -33.74 -33.66 -7.27
C CYS A 162 -35.27 -33.43 -7.36
N SER A 163 -36.09 -34.38 -6.88
CA SER A 163 -37.55 -34.38 -7.11
C SER A 163 -38.34 -33.58 -6.07
N ASP A 164 -39.53 -33.06 -6.41
CA ASP A 164 -40.33 -32.17 -5.54
C ASP A 164 -40.62 -32.73 -4.12
N ASP A 165 -40.80 -34.05 -3.96
CA ASP A 165 -41.01 -34.67 -2.64
C ASP A 165 -39.70 -34.85 -1.85
N GLU A 166 -38.56 -34.88 -2.55
CA GLU A 166 -37.24 -34.85 -1.94
C GLU A 166 -36.91 -33.42 -1.43
N HIS A 167 -37.67 -32.39 -1.83
CA HIS A 167 -37.35 -30.95 -1.69
C HIS A 167 -38.00 -30.21 -0.51
N LYS A 168 -38.50 -30.90 0.52
CA LYS A 168 -39.01 -30.19 1.71
C LYS A 168 -37.85 -29.62 2.53
N GLY A 169 -37.75 -28.30 2.64
CA GLY A 169 -36.74 -27.62 3.48
C GLY A 169 -36.87 -27.94 4.98
N ILE A 170 -38.10 -28.19 5.43
CA ILE A 170 -38.47 -28.66 6.77
C ILE A 170 -39.53 -29.76 6.63
N TYR A 171 -39.37 -30.87 7.36
CA TYR A 171 -40.38 -31.92 7.43
C TYR A 171 -41.53 -31.52 8.37
N ASP A 172 -42.70 -32.14 8.22
CA ASP A 172 -43.88 -31.84 9.06
C ASP A 172 -43.63 -32.05 10.58
N ASP A 173 -42.58 -32.78 10.95
CA ASP A 173 -42.14 -33.02 12.32
C ASP A 173 -41.14 -31.97 12.88
N GLY A 174 -40.82 -30.94 12.08
CA GLY A 174 -39.89 -29.87 12.46
C GLY A 174 -38.42 -30.24 12.32
N THR A 175 -38.08 -31.40 11.75
CA THR A 175 -36.70 -31.75 11.41
C THR A 175 -36.25 -31.06 10.13
N TYR A 176 -34.97 -30.72 10.05
CA TYR A 176 -34.38 -30.01 8.92
C TYR A 176 -33.71 -31.00 7.97
N ARG A 177 -33.86 -30.80 6.66
CA ARG A 177 -33.17 -31.60 5.64
C ARG A 177 -31.66 -31.37 5.65
N PHE A 178 -31.23 -30.14 5.90
CA PHE A 178 -29.83 -29.76 5.94
C PHE A 178 -29.24 -29.87 7.35
N LYS A 179 -27.95 -30.19 7.41
CA LYS A 179 -27.15 -30.16 8.64
C LYS A 179 -25.82 -29.50 8.37
N TRP A 180 -25.35 -28.69 9.31
CA TRP A 180 -23.98 -28.19 9.32
C TRP A 180 -23.07 -29.15 10.09
N ASN A 181 -21.94 -29.50 9.50
CA ASN A 181 -20.91 -30.31 10.16
C ASN A 181 -19.68 -29.44 10.39
N ASN A 182 -19.38 -29.18 11.66
CA ASN A 182 -18.22 -28.40 12.06
C ASN A 182 -16.93 -29.20 11.85
N VAL A 183 -15.91 -28.52 11.35
CA VAL A 183 -14.55 -29.06 11.22
C VAL A 183 -13.58 -28.09 11.92
N LEU A 184 -12.53 -28.64 12.54
CA LEU A 184 -11.46 -27.83 13.13
C LEU A 184 -10.53 -27.32 12.02
N ASP A 185 -10.03 -26.10 12.18
CA ASP A 185 -9.11 -25.47 11.25
C ASP A 185 -7.82 -26.29 11.12
N THR A 186 -7.39 -26.49 9.88
CA THR A 186 -6.12 -27.13 9.54
C THR A 186 -5.33 -26.26 8.58
N ASN A 187 -4.00 -26.38 8.59
CA ASN A 187 -3.17 -25.80 7.52
C ASN A 187 -3.30 -26.58 6.19
N ASP A 188 -2.53 -26.15 5.19
CA ASP A 188 -2.41 -26.77 3.86
C ASP A 188 -1.92 -28.22 3.89
N LYS A 189 -1.35 -28.68 5.01
CA LYS A 189 -0.86 -30.05 5.22
C LYS A 189 -1.83 -30.90 6.06
N GLY A 190 -2.97 -30.36 6.45
CA GLY A 190 -3.95 -31.04 7.30
C GLY A 190 -3.57 -31.08 8.79
N GLU A 191 -2.60 -30.27 9.23
CA GLU A 191 -2.22 -30.17 10.65
C GLU A 191 -3.16 -29.21 11.38
N TYR A 192 -3.66 -29.61 12.55
CA TYR A 192 -4.60 -28.81 13.34
C TYR A 192 -4.00 -27.48 13.78
N LEU A 193 -4.85 -26.45 13.83
CA LEU A 193 -4.50 -25.12 14.27
C LEU A 193 -5.23 -24.75 15.56
N ASP A 194 -4.55 -23.97 16.41
CA ASP A 194 -5.21 -23.23 17.49
C ASP A 194 -5.82 -21.92 16.97
N LYS A 195 -6.48 -21.18 17.88
CA LYS A 195 -7.12 -19.88 17.57
C LYS A 195 -6.16 -18.81 17.03
N ASP A 196 -4.86 -18.95 17.30
CA ASP A 196 -3.82 -18.01 16.89
C ASP A 196 -3.14 -18.46 15.58
N GLY A 197 -3.65 -19.54 14.96
CA GLY A 197 -3.14 -20.09 13.70
C GLY A 197 -1.86 -20.91 13.86
N LYS A 198 -1.51 -21.32 15.08
CA LYS A 198 -0.33 -22.14 15.35
C LYS A 198 -0.66 -23.62 15.24
N VAL A 199 0.25 -24.39 14.64
CA VAL A 199 0.15 -25.85 14.53
C VAL A 199 0.15 -26.49 15.93
N ILE A 200 -0.86 -27.32 16.18
CA ILE A 200 -1.05 -28.10 17.41
C ILE A 200 -1.23 -29.58 17.10
N THR A 201 -0.96 -30.42 18.09
CA THR A 201 -1.15 -31.88 17.96
C THR A 201 -2.64 -32.27 17.96
N ALA A 202 -2.97 -33.46 17.45
CA ALA A 202 -4.34 -33.97 17.47
C ALA A 202 -4.93 -34.11 18.89
N ASP A 203 -4.09 -34.39 19.89
CA ASP A 203 -4.54 -34.43 21.29
C ASP A 203 -4.81 -33.04 21.85
N GLU A 204 -3.99 -32.05 21.47
CA GLU A 204 -4.23 -30.65 21.86
C GLU A 204 -5.47 -30.07 21.18
N ALA A 205 -5.76 -30.47 19.93
CA ALA A 205 -6.93 -30.01 19.17
C ALA A 205 -8.25 -30.32 19.88
N LYS A 206 -8.30 -31.34 20.75
CA LYS A 206 -9.49 -31.65 21.57
C LYS A 206 -9.87 -30.52 22.53
N THR A 207 -8.89 -29.71 22.95
CA THR A 207 -9.08 -28.66 23.97
C THR A 207 -8.71 -27.25 23.49
N LYS A 208 -7.84 -27.14 22.49
CA LYS A 208 -7.34 -25.88 21.93
C LYS A 208 -7.71 -25.69 20.46
N GLY A 209 -8.34 -26.71 19.85
CA GLY A 209 -8.74 -26.66 18.45
C GLY A 209 -9.79 -25.58 18.22
N TYR A 210 -9.77 -25.00 17.04
CA TYR A 210 -10.61 -23.86 16.70
C TYR A 210 -11.31 -24.12 15.37
N SER A 211 -12.55 -23.62 15.22
CA SER A 211 -13.30 -23.65 13.96
C SER A 211 -13.64 -22.22 13.57
N SER A 212 -13.11 -21.76 12.43
CA SER A 212 -13.50 -20.47 11.85
C SER A 212 -14.79 -20.57 11.04
N VAL A 213 -15.43 -19.43 10.76
CA VAL A 213 -16.58 -19.40 9.86
C VAL A 213 -16.13 -19.84 8.47
N GLY A 214 -16.90 -20.74 7.87
CA GLY A 214 -16.55 -21.47 6.66
C GLY A 214 -15.76 -22.76 6.90
N SER A 215 -15.33 -23.06 8.13
CA SER A 215 -14.70 -24.33 8.52
C SER A 215 -15.74 -25.40 8.83
N GLY A 216 -16.33 -25.94 7.77
CA GLY A 216 -17.31 -26.98 7.85
C GLY A 216 -17.93 -27.28 6.49
N TYR A 217 -18.91 -28.17 6.49
CA TYR A 217 -19.63 -28.54 5.28
C TYR A 217 -21.09 -28.84 5.58
N ALA A 218 -21.95 -28.55 4.60
CA ALA A 218 -23.35 -28.92 4.64
C ALA A 218 -23.56 -30.40 4.28
N SER A 219 -24.58 -31.01 4.85
CA SER A 219 -25.04 -32.35 4.49
C SER A 219 -26.55 -32.40 4.37
N TRP A 220 -27.06 -33.31 3.55
CA TRP A 220 -28.49 -33.56 3.39
C TRP A 220 -28.88 -34.89 4.04
N ALA A 221 -30.08 -34.93 4.63
CA ALA A 221 -30.61 -36.12 5.29
C ALA A 221 -30.92 -37.23 4.28
N VAL A 222 -30.52 -38.46 4.58
CA VAL A 222 -30.87 -39.66 3.81
C VAL A 222 -32.32 -40.02 4.10
N LEU A 223 -33.12 -40.17 3.04
CA LEU A 223 -34.53 -40.52 3.12
C LEU A 223 -34.73 -42.04 3.05
N GLY A 224 -35.63 -42.56 3.89
CA GLY A 224 -36.13 -43.93 3.77
C GLY A 224 -37.23 -44.05 2.73
N ASP A 225 -37.67 -45.29 2.46
CA ASP A 225 -38.75 -45.59 1.51
C ASP A 225 -40.09 -44.90 1.84
N ASP A 226 -40.26 -44.44 3.08
CA ASP A 226 -41.43 -43.70 3.57
C ASP A 226 -41.31 -42.18 3.40
N GLY A 227 -40.23 -41.70 2.75
CA GLY A 227 -39.95 -40.28 2.52
C GLY A 227 -39.49 -39.53 3.77
N LYS A 228 -39.16 -40.22 4.87
CA LYS A 228 -38.71 -39.60 6.13
C LYS A 228 -37.19 -39.72 6.33
N PRO A 229 -36.58 -38.78 7.08
CA PRO A 229 -35.17 -38.90 7.47
C PRO A 229 -34.88 -40.18 8.24
N THR A 230 -33.88 -40.92 7.78
CA THR A 230 -33.35 -42.12 8.47
C THR A 230 -32.49 -41.77 9.68
N GLY A 231 -32.05 -40.51 9.80
CA GLY A 231 -31.04 -40.06 10.75
C GLY A 231 -29.60 -40.10 10.20
N GLU A 232 -29.39 -40.67 9.01
CA GLU A 232 -28.14 -40.61 8.27
C GLU A 232 -28.06 -39.33 7.42
N TYR A 233 -26.85 -38.82 7.16
CA TYR A 233 -26.62 -37.59 6.41
C TYR A 233 -25.46 -37.76 5.42
N ASN A 234 -25.64 -37.30 4.19
CA ASN A 234 -24.63 -37.33 3.14
C ASN A 234 -24.01 -35.94 2.92
N PRO A 235 -22.67 -35.82 2.80
CA PRO A 235 -22.01 -34.55 2.53
C PRO A 235 -22.40 -33.99 1.16
N ILE A 236 -22.56 -32.67 1.08
CA ILE A 236 -22.78 -31.95 -0.19
C ILE A 236 -21.43 -31.39 -0.66
N ASN A 237 -20.84 -32.03 -1.66
CA ASN A 237 -19.59 -31.59 -2.26
C ASN A 237 -19.84 -30.59 -3.38
N TYR A 238 -18.82 -29.78 -3.70
CA TYR A 238 -18.86 -28.92 -4.87
C TYR A 238 -18.58 -29.75 -6.15
N GLU A 239 -19.57 -29.81 -7.04
CA GLU A 239 -19.55 -30.53 -8.34
C GLU A 239 -19.53 -29.57 -9.56
N GLY A 240 -19.36 -28.27 -9.31
CA GLY A 240 -19.44 -27.25 -10.36
C GLY A 240 -18.16 -27.07 -11.17
N THR A 241 -18.29 -26.46 -12.35
CA THR A 241 -17.14 -26.12 -13.22
C THR A 241 -17.17 -24.66 -13.70
N THR A 242 -18.21 -23.91 -13.35
CA THR A 242 -18.40 -22.50 -13.74
C THR A 242 -18.32 -21.59 -12.53
N ASP A 243 -17.90 -20.34 -12.74
CA ASP A 243 -17.88 -19.32 -11.68
C ASP A 243 -19.27 -19.15 -11.06
N GLU A 244 -20.32 -19.18 -11.87
CA GLU A 244 -21.72 -19.09 -11.41
C GLU A 244 -22.08 -20.24 -10.45
N SER A 245 -21.73 -21.48 -10.79
CA SER A 245 -21.98 -22.62 -9.91
C SER A 245 -21.20 -22.50 -8.60
N ARG A 246 -19.98 -21.94 -8.63
CA ARG A 246 -19.17 -21.70 -7.43
C ARG A 246 -19.82 -20.66 -6.52
N GLU A 247 -20.29 -19.56 -7.11
CA GLU A 247 -20.97 -18.49 -6.38
C GLU A 247 -22.25 -18.99 -5.69
N LEU A 248 -23.06 -19.79 -6.40
CA LEU A 248 -24.27 -20.39 -5.85
C LEU A 248 -23.96 -21.35 -4.69
N TYR A 249 -22.91 -22.18 -4.83
CA TYR A 249 -22.46 -23.08 -3.77
C TYR A 249 -22.01 -22.31 -2.52
N ASP A 250 -21.12 -21.31 -2.69
CA ASP A 250 -20.59 -20.54 -1.57
C ASP A 250 -21.71 -19.78 -0.84
N TYR A 251 -22.67 -19.23 -1.59
CA TYR A 251 -23.85 -18.57 -1.01
C TYR A 251 -24.71 -19.54 -0.20
N ALA A 252 -25.06 -20.70 -0.77
CA ALA A 252 -25.87 -21.71 -0.10
C ALA A 252 -25.19 -22.22 1.19
N MET A 253 -23.87 -22.42 1.14
CA MET A 253 -23.04 -22.74 2.30
C MET A 253 -23.11 -21.67 3.39
N ALA A 254 -22.94 -20.39 3.04
CA ALA A 254 -22.91 -19.29 4.00
C ALA A 254 -24.24 -19.12 4.77
N ILE A 255 -25.38 -19.22 4.07
CA ILE A 255 -26.69 -19.10 4.70
C ILE A 255 -27.05 -20.35 5.53
N THR A 256 -26.61 -21.53 5.10
CA THR A 256 -26.76 -22.77 5.87
C THR A 256 -25.97 -22.71 7.17
N GLU A 257 -24.72 -22.26 7.10
CA GLU A 257 -23.86 -22.07 8.28
C GLU A 257 -24.50 -21.09 9.27
N ALA A 258 -24.90 -19.90 8.80
CA ALA A 258 -25.48 -18.87 9.65
C ALA A 258 -26.73 -19.35 10.41
N PHE A 259 -27.55 -20.18 9.76
CA PHE A 259 -28.76 -20.73 10.37
C PHE A 259 -28.48 -21.91 11.31
N MET A 260 -27.61 -22.85 10.92
CA MET A 260 -27.46 -24.12 11.63
C MET A 260 -26.40 -24.11 12.73
N ARG A 261 -25.40 -23.22 12.65
CA ARG A 261 -24.27 -23.15 13.56
C ARG A 261 -24.64 -22.31 14.80
N THR A 262 -25.40 -22.88 15.73
CA THR A 262 -26.01 -22.12 16.85
C THR A 262 -25.48 -22.50 18.23
N ASP A 263 -25.43 -21.53 19.15
CA ASP A 263 -25.00 -21.77 20.54
C ASP A 263 -25.87 -22.80 21.27
N GLU A 264 -27.16 -22.88 20.98
CA GLU A 264 -28.07 -23.79 21.67
C GLU A 264 -27.88 -25.26 21.26
N SER A 265 -27.32 -25.50 20.07
CA SER A 265 -27.07 -26.85 19.53
C SER A 265 -25.70 -27.44 19.89
N LEU A 266 -24.89 -26.70 20.67
CA LEU A 266 -23.49 -27.03 20.94
C LEU A 266 -23.21 -27.29 22.43
N THR A 267 -22.34 -28.26 22.69
CA THR A 267 -21.78 -28.51 24.03
C THR A 267 -20.85 -27.37 24.46
N ALA A 268 -20.54 -27.27 25.76
CA ALA A 268 -19.63 -26.24 26.29
C ALA A 268 -18.24 -26.27 25.62
N ASP A 269 -17.70 -27.46 25.33
CA ASP A 269 -16.41 -27.62 24.67
C ASP A 269 -16.46 -27.15 23.21
N GLN A 270 -17.55 -27.39 22.50
CA GLN A 270 -17.73 -26.91 21.13
C GLN A 270 -17.83 -25.39 21.06
N LYS A 271 -18.45 -24.75 22.06
CA LYS A 271 -18.48 -23.28 22.17
C LYS A 271 -17.08 -22.70 22.39
N ASN A 272 -16.29 -23.31 23.27
CA ASN A 272 -14.91 -22.90 23.51
C ASN A 272 -14.03 -23.01 22.25
N ASN A 273 -14.39 -23.91 21.33
CA ASN A 273 -13.72 -24.10 20.03
C ASN A 273 -14.31 -23.22 18.90
N ASN A 274 -15.10 -22.20 19.25
CA ASN A 274 -15.72 -21.25 18.32
C ASN A 274 -16.66 -21.87 17.28
N GLN A 275 -17.30 -23.00 17.60
CA GLN A 275 -18.17 -23.72 16.66
C GLN A 275 -19.56 -23.09 16.46
N SER A 276 -19.79 -21.88 16.98
CA SER A 276 -21.05 -21.13 16.86
C SER A 276 -20.88 -19.96 15.90
N PHE A 277 -21.87 -19.71 15.06
CA PHE A 277 -21.94 -18.50 14.26
C PHE A 277 -22.68 -17.43 15.06
N ASP A 278 -22.04 -16.28 15.27
CA ASP A 278 -22.68 -15.11 15.85
C ASP A 278 -22.89 -14.05 14.76
N PRO A 279 -24.13 -13.80 14.33
CA PRO A 279 -24.42 -12.78 13.31
C PRO A 279 -23.90 -11.38 13.68
N SER A 280 -23.79 -11.04 14.97
CA SER A 280 -23.36 -9.72 15.42
C SER A 280 -21.85 -9.49 15.28
N SER A 281 -21.08 -10.56 15.10
CA SER A 281 -19.64 -10.51 14.88
C SER A 281 -19.26 -10.20 13.42
N TYR A 282 -20.24 -10.12 12.50
CA TYR A 282 -19.98 -9.96 11.06
C TYR A 282 -20.84 -8.87 10.42
N GLN A 283 -20.28 -8.22 9.40
CA GLN A 283 -21.03 -7.41 8.45
C GLN A 283 -21.72 -8.33 7.43
N LEU A 284 -23.05 -8.40 7.50
CA LEU A 284 -23.88 -9.31 6.70
C LEU A 284 -24.34 -8.69 5.39
N ALA A 285 -24.61 -9.52 4.38
CA ALA A 285 -25.18 -9.10 3.09
C ALA A 285 -26.63 -8.56 3.19
N LEU A 286 -27.26 -8.74 4.36
CA LEU A 286 -28.58 -8.19 4.67
C LEU A 286 -28.60 -6.67 4.57
N ASP A 287 -27.54 -6.01 5.06
CA ASP A 287 -27.42 -4.56 4.96
C ASP A 287 -26.97 -4.17 3.55
N ALA A 288 -27.77 -3.34 2.88
CA ALA A 288 -27.49 -2.92 1.52
C ALA A 288 -26.12 -2.24 1.37
N GLY A 289 -25.63 -1.56 2.41
CA GLY A 289 -24.30 -0.94 2.43
C GLY A 289 -23.15 -1.94 2.34
N ASN A 290 -23.32 -3.17 2.86
CA ASN A 290 -22.27 -4.20 2.87
C ASN A 290 -22.12 -4.90 1.52
N LYS A 291 -23.12 -4.81 0.62
CA LYS A 291 -23.07 -5.46 -0.70
C LYS A 291 -21.92 -4.94 -1.56
N ALA A 292 -21.61 -3.64 -1.47
CA ALA A 292 -20.49 -3.05 -2.19
C ALA A 292 -19.15 -3.62 -1.69
N ASP A 293 -19.00 -3.75 -0.36
CA ASP A 293 -17.81 -4.32 0.28
C ASP A 293 -17.63 -5.81 -0.05
N LEU A 294 -18.72 -6.59 -0.05
CA LEU A 294 -18.70 -8.00 -0.43
C LEU A 294 -18.29 -8.17 -1.89
N ASN A 295 -18.83 -7.35 -2.80
CA ASN A 295 -18.42 -7.36 -4.20
C ASN A 295 -16.95 -6.97 -4.38
N TYR A 296 -16.49 -5.97 -3.62
CA TYR A 296 -15.09 -5.58 -3.60
C TYR A 296 -14.20 -6.78 -3.23
N TYR A 297 -14.48 -7.44 -2.12
CA TYR A 297 -13.68 -8.58 -1.65
C TYR A 297 -13.79 -9.80 -2.55
N LYS A 298 -14.95 -10.07 -3.14
CA LYS A 298 -15.12 -11.10 -4.16
C LYS A 298 -14.15 -10.89 -5.31
N ASN A 299 -14.12 -9.68 -5.87
CA ASN A 299 -13.25 -9.35 -6.99
C ASN A 299 -11.76 -9.48 -6.60
N ILE A 300 -11.38 -9.00 -5.42
CA ILE A 300 -10.01 -9.17 -4.90
C ILE A 300 -9.66 -10.64 -4.75
N PHE A 301 -10.51 -11.43 -4.11
CA PHE A 301 -10.31 -12.86 -3.90
C PHE A 301 -10.13 -13.62 -5.22
N SER A 302 -11.02 -13.41 -6.19
CA SER A 302 -10.92 -14.03 -7.52
C SER A 302 -9.65 -13.60 -8.27
N LYS A 303 -9.21 -12.35 -8.12
CA LYS A 303 -7.94 -11.88 -8.69
C LYS A 303 -6.74 -12.56 -8.01
N MET A 304 -6.76 -12.69 -6.69
CA MET A 304 -5.72 -13.41 -5.95
C MET A 304 -5.64 -14.88 -6.36
N GLN A 305 -6.78 -15.56 -6.53
CA GLN A 305 -6.84 -16.95 -7.01
C GLN A 305 -6.28 -17.11 -8.43
N SER A 306 -6.65 -16.22 -9.35
CA SER A 306 -6.28 -16.34 -10.76
C SER A 306 -4.86 -15.90 -11.08
N SER A 307 -4.34 -14.90 -10.37
CA SER A 307 -3.07 -14.25 -10.72
C SER A 307 -2.01 -14.27 -9.62
N GLY A 308 -2.34 -14.78 -8.43
CA GLY A 308 -1.47 -14.68 -7.26
C GLY A 308 -1.40 -13.26 -6.70
N TYR A 309 -0.66 -13.09 -5.61
CA TYR A 309 -0.54 -11.80 -4.92
C TYR A 309 0.88 -11.56 -4.41
N PHE A 310 1.15 -10.33 -3.98
CA PHE A 310 2.31 -9.97 -3.20
C PHE A 310 1.98 -8.79 -2.26
N THR A 311 2.82 -8.58 -1.26
CA THR A 311 2.73 -7.48 -0.30
C THR A 311 4.13 -6.99 0.08
N TYR A 312 4.21 -5.94 0.90
CA TYR A 312 5.47 -5.42 1.42
C TYR A 312 5.57 -5.62 2.93
N THR A 313 6.74 -6.03 3.39
CA THR A 313 7.06 -6.21 4.82
C THR A 313 8.30 -5.42 5.19
N ASN A 314 8.36 -4.97 6.44
CA ASN A 314 9.55 -4.37 7.05
C ASN A 314 10.42 -5.42 7.77
N THR A 315 10.04 -6.70 7.72
CA THR A 315 10.78 -7.79 8.35
C THR A 315 11.62 -8.52 7.30
N PRO A 316 12.97 -8.39 7.33
CA PRO A 316 13.83 -9.01 6.31
C PRO A 316 13.69 -10.54 6.25
N ALA A 317 13.48 -11.19 7.41
CA ALA A 317 13.29 -12.64 7.47
C ALA A 317 12.05 -13.09 6.68
N THR A 318 10.90 -12.44 6.90
CA THR A 318 9.65 -12.74 6.18
C THR A 318 9.81 -12.63 4.66
N ALA A 319 10.48 -11.57 4.18
CA ALA A 319 10.76 -11.41 2.75
C ALA A 319 11.75 -12.44 2.19
N LYS A 320 12.67 -12.93 3.02
CA LYS A 320 13.63 -13.95 2.62
C LYS A 320 12.98 -15.34 2.57
N ASP A 321 12.11 -15.64 3.53
CA ASP A 321 11.49 -16.96 3.69
C ASP A 321 10.38 -17.20 2.66
N ASP A 322 9.66 -16.14 2.25
CA ASP A 322 8.63 -16.17 1.20
C ASP A 322 8.80 -14.98 0.23
N PRO A 323 9.84 -15.01 -0.63
CA PRO A 323 10.17 -13.91 -1.54
C PRO A 323 9.17 -13.77 -2.70
N GLU A 324 8.30 -14.76 -2.88
CA GLU A 324 7.24 -14.69 -3.88
C GLU A 324 6.14 -13.73 -3.42
N HIS A 325 5.69 -13.85 -2.17
CA HIS A 325 4.60 -13.02 -1.64
C HIS A 325 5.07 -11.79 -0.87
N TYR A 326 6.29 -11.75 -0.33
CA TYR A 326 6.76 -10.62 0.46
C TYR A 326 7.98 -9.93 -0.15
N LYS A 327 7.83 -8.62 -0.40
CA LYS A 327 8.94 -7.74 -0.76
C LYS A 327 9.39 -6.94 0.45
N TYR A 328 10.69 -6.95 0.74
CA TYR A 328 11.24 -6.12 1.80
C TYR A 328 11.17 -4.65 1.42
N ALA A 329 10.62 -3.82 2.31
CA ALA A 329 10.68 -2.37 2.22
C ALA A 329 11.34 -1.82 3.49
N SER A 330 12.48 -1.14 3.32
CA SER A 330 13.20 -0.53 4.43
C SER A 330 12.38 0.59 5.09
N VAL A 331 12.55 0.73 6.40
CA VAL A 331 12.06 1.89 7.16
C VAL A 331 13.12 2.99 7.07
N GLY A 332 12.73 4.18 6.58
CA GLY A 332 13.57 5.37 6.59
C GLY A 332 13.31 6.24 7.83
N THR A 333 14.27 7.09 8.18
CA THR A 333 14.09 8.17 9.16
C THR A 333 13.53 9.40 8.45
N GLY A 334 12.22 9.64 8.56
CA GLY A 334 11.57 10.87 8.09
C GLY A 334 11.31 11.86 9.23
N THR A 335 10.91 13.09 8.89
CA THR A 335 10.60 14.17 9.85
C THR A 335 9.46 13.83 10.82
N ALA A 336 8.65 12.80 10.53
CA ALA A 336 7.56 12.30 11.36
C ALA A 336 7.82 10.88 11.95
N GLY A 337 9.09 10.46 12.06
CA GLY A 337 9.46 9.13 12.56
C GLY A 337 9.72 8.10 11.45
N ASN A 338 9.64 6.82 11.82
CA ASN A 338 9.87 5.66 10.96
C ASN A 338 8.89 5.63 9.77
N VAL A 339 9.28 6.12 8.59
CA VAL A 339 8.46 6.06 7.36
C VAL A 339 8.85 4.81 6.59
N GLN A 340 7.93 3.86 6.45
CA GLN A 340 8.13 2.68 5.61
C GLN A 340 8.15 3.10 4.14
N LYS A 341 9.30 2.96 3.45
CA LYS A 341 9.46 3.31 2.03
C LYS A 341 8.85 2.23 1.12
N SER A 342 7.57 1.96 1.30
CA SER A 342 6.80 0.99 0.53
C SER A 342 5.72 1.71 -0.26
N PRO A 343 5.39 1.25 -1.48
CA PRO A 343 4.20 1.73 -2.21
C PRO A 343 2.90 1.65 -1.39
N LEU A 344 2.81 0.77 -0.36
CA LEU A 344 1.65 0.67 0.52
C LEU A 344 1.51 1.84 1.51
N LYS A 345 2.58 2.59 1.77
CA LYS A 345 2.66 3.59 2.86
C LYS A 345 3.22 4.94 2.43
N ASP A 346 3.90 5.01 1.28
CA ASP A 346 4.55 6.21 0.76
C ASP A 346 4.03 6.52 -0.66
N ASN A 347 3.31 7.64 -0.77
CA ASN A 347 2.67 8.09 -2.01
C ASN A 347 3.70 8.38 -3.10
N THR A 348 4.86 8.94 -2.75
CA THR A 348 5.92 9.24 -3.72
C THR A 348 6.53 7.95 -4.27
N VAL A 349 6.75 6.96 -3.40
CA VAL A 349 7.24 5.64 -3.85
C VAL A 349 6.18 4.94 -4.71
N PHE A 350 4.90 5.03 -4.35
CA PHE A 350 3.81 4.47 -5.15
C PHE A 350 3.69 5.13 -6.53
N GLU A 351 3.71 6.46 -6.59
CA GLU A 351 3.64 7.21 -7.84
C GLU A 351 4.85 6.92 -8.73
N ALA A 352 6.06 6.92 -8.18
CA ALA A 352 7.27 6.59 -8.92
C ALA A 352 7.19 5.18 -9.53
N ALA A 353 6.70 4.22 -8.76
CA ALA A 353 6.53 2.84 -9.21
C ALA A 353 5.48 2.68 -10.34
N LEU A 354 4.47 3.56 -10.38
CA LEU A 354 3.53 3.61 -11.50
C LEU A 354 4.16 4.26 -12.74
N ARG A 355 4.96 5.32 -12.56
CA ARG A 355 5.64 6.03 -13.66
C ARG A 355 6.74 5.20 -14.30
N ASP A 356 7.50 4.44 -13.52
CA ASP A 356 8.55 3.56 -14.02
C ASP A 356 8.04 2.19 -14.53
N GLY A 357 6.75 1.90 -14.31
CA GLY A 357 6.08 0.69 -14.78
C GLY A 357 6.39 -0.57 -13.96
N SER A 358 7.09 -0.45 -12.83
CA SER A 358 7.29 -1.56 -11.89
C SER A 358 5.99 -2.00 -11.21
N LEU A 359 5.04 -1.08 -11.08
CA LEU A 359 3.64 -1.31 -10.75
C LEU A 359 2.73 -0.88 -11.89
N ARG A 360 1.63 -1.59 -12.05
CA ARG A 360 0.63 -1.37 -13.10
C ARG A 360 -0.75 -1.25 -12.47
N LEU A 361 -1.66 -0.58 -13.18
CA LEU A 361 -3.05 -0.44 -12.76
C LEU A 361 -3.94 -1.38 -13.57
N GLU A 362 -4.88 -1.99 -12.88
CA GLU A 362 -6.03 -2.64 -13.51
C GLU A 362 -7.31 -2.14 -12.83
N TYR A 363 -8.42 -2.09 -13.57
CA TYR A 363 -9.73 -1.78 -13.02
C TYR A 363 -10.71 -2.93 -13.28
N TYR A 364 -11.64 -3.15 -12.37
CA TYR A 364 -12.68 -4.16 -12.55
C TYR A 364 -13.72 -3.68 -13.58
N SER A 365 -13.85 -4.40 -14.69
CA SER A 365 -14.89 -4.15 -15.68
C SER A 365 -16.14 -4.98 -15.36
N THR A 366 -17.24 -4.30 -15.08
CA THR A 366 -18.54 -4.95 -14.82
C THR A 366 -19.11 -5.65 -16.05
N THR A 367 -18.75 -5.18 -17.25
CA THR A 367 -19.18 -5.79 -18.52
C THR A 367 -18.48 -7.12 -18.77
N SER A 368 -17.16 -7.18 -18.60
CA SER A 368 -16.40 -8.42 -18.84
C SER A 368 -16.24 -9.28 -17.60
N LYS A 369 -16.75 -8.82 -16.44
CA LYS A 369 -16.60 -9.45 -15.12
C LYS A 369 -15.14 -9.82 -14.82
N SER A 370 -14.22 -8.93 -15.19
CA SER A 370 -12.78 -9.19 -15.09
C SER A 370 -12.00 -7.90 -14.91
N PHE A 371 -10.81 -7.99 -14.31
CA PHE A 371 -9.87 -6.88 -14.31
C PHE A 371 -9.30 -6.61 -15.71
N LYS A 372 -9.13 -5.33 -16.05
CA LYS A 372 -8.56 -4.84 -17.31
C LYS A 372 -7.43 -3.87 -17.01
N THR A 373 -6.32 -4.03 -17.71
CA THR A 373 -5.18 -3.12 -17.62
C THR A 373 -5.56 -1.72 -18.06
N THR A 374 -5.04 -0.73 -17.34
CA THR A 374 -5.10 0.68 -17.69
C THR A 374 -3.75 1.32 -17.38
N THR A 375 -3.56 2.57 -17.81
CA THR A 375 -2.35 3.35 -17.55
C THR A 375 -2.72 4.70 -16.98
N ILE A 376 -1.74 5.37 -16.36
CA ILE A 376 -1.91 6.73 -15.83
C ILE A 376 -2.33 7.74 -16.90
N SER A 377 -2.01 7.47 -18.18
CA SER A 377 -2.34 8.32 -19.33
C SER A 377 -3.65 7.97 -20.02
N GLU A 378 -4.11 6.73 -19.93
CA GLU A 378 -5.34 6.27 -20.59
C GLU A 378 -6.56 6.36 -19.67
N ASP A 379 -6.37 6.37 -18.35
CA ASP A 379 -7.47 6.39 -17.40
C ASP A 379 -8.04 7.81 -17.22
N ASN A 380 -9.31 7.98 -17.57
CA ASN A 380 -10.03 9.25 -17.45
C ASN A 380 -10.27 9.72 -16.00
N CYS A 381 -10.06 8.87 -14.99
CA CYS A 381 -10.15 9.24 -13.59
C CYS A 381 -8.82 9.75 -13.02
N ILE A 382 -7.72 9.61 -13.75
CA ILE A 382 -6.38 10.02 -13.32
C ILE A 382 -5.97 11.25 -14.10
N GLN A 383 -5.38 12.22 -13.41
CA GLN A 383 -4.83 13.41 -14.04
C GLN A 383 -3.49 13.77 -13.44
N GLU A 384 -2.62 14.32 -14.28
CA GLU A 384 -1.34 14.87 -13.91
C GLU A 384 -1.47 16.37 -13.72
N VAL A 385 -1.09 16.87 -12.53
CA VAL A 385 -1.22 18.29 -12.14
C VAL A 385 0.09 18.79 -11.56
N SER A 386 0.33 20.11 -11.59
CA SER A 386 1.50 20.71 -10.94
C SER A 386 1.50 20.43 -9.43
N ASP A 387 2.64 20.04 -8.86
CA ASP A 387 2.78 19.87 -7.41
C ASP A 387 3.07 21.22 -6.74
N GLU A 388 2.02 22.00 -6.50
CA GLU A 388 2.11 23.32 -5.86
C GLU A 388 2.84 23.29 -4.50
N ARG A 389 2.78 22.18 -3.75
CA ARG A 389 3.47 22.06 -2.46
C ARG A 389 4.97 21.82 -2.64
N ALA A 390 5.38 21.05 -3.65
CA ALA A 390 6.79 20.93 -4.02
C ALA A 390 7.33 22.27 -4.54
N ILE A 391 6.58 22.94 -5.40
CA ILE A 391 6.92 24.25 -5.94
C ILE A 391 7.12 25.28 -4.83
N ALA A 392 6.18 25.41 -3.89
CA ALA A 392 6.29 26.37 -2.79
C ALA A 392 7.50 26.09 -1.88
N ARG A 393 7.84 24.81 -1.65
CA ARG A 393 9.04 24.43 -0.89
C ARG A 393 10.32 24.79 -1.65
N ALA A 394 10.34 24.55 -2.95
CA ALA A 394 11.47 24.91 -3.81
C ALA A 394 11.65 26.43 -3.90
N GLU A 395 10.55 27.19 -3.99
CA GLU A 395 10.59 28.66 -3.98
C GLU A 395 11.16 29.19 -2.66
N SER A 396 10.72 28.66 -1.52
CA SER A 396 11.27 29.02 -0.22
C SER A 396 12.76 28.72 -0.12
N LYS A 397 13.21 27.55 -0.60
CA LYS A 397 14.63 27.16 -0.59
C LYS A 397 15.46 28.05 -1.53
N TYR A 398 14.97 28.29 -2.74
CA TYR A 398 15.60 29.15 -3.73
C TYR A 398 15.84 30.56 -3.15
N ASN A 399 14.82 31.16 -2.53
CA ASN A 399 14.94 32.49 -1.94
C ASN A 399 15.97 32.53 -0.80
N GLN A 400 16.02 31.48 0.03
CA GLN A 400 16.99 31.38 1.11
C GLN A 400 18.43 31.22 0.58
N ASP A 401 18.65 30.26 -0.32
CA ASP A 401 19.97 29.98 -0.87
C ASP A 401 20.51 31.16 -1.69
N MET A 402 19.64 31.85 -2.45
CA MET A 402 20.01 33.05 -3.19
C MET A 402 20.42 34.20 -2.28
N ALA A 403 19.70 34.41 -1.16
CA ALA A 403 20.07 35.43 -0.18
C ALA A 403 21.43 35.11 0.48
N ASP A 404 21.69 33.85 0.80
CA ASP A 404 22.97 33.41 1.35
C ASP A 404 24.12 33.60 0.35
N LEU A 405 23.91 33.27 -0.92
CA LEU A 405 24.88 33.51 -2.00
C LEU A 405 25.15 35.00 -2.20
N GLU A 406 24.10 35.84 -2.23
CA GLU A 406 24.25 37.29 -2.40
C GLU A 406 25.05 37.90 -1.23
N ASN A 407 24.83 37.40 0.00
CA ASN A 407 25.60 37.82 1.16
C ASN A 407 27.08 37.38 1.07
N GLN A 408 27.35 36.17 0.58
CA GLN A 408 28.72 35.69 0.34
C GLN A 408 29.41 36.52 -0.75
N ASP A 409 28.73 36.81 -1.86
CA ASP A 409 29.29 37.59 -2.96
C ASP A 409 29.61 39.03 -2.52
N LYS A 410 28.71 39.67 -1.75
CA LYS A 410 28.98 40.98 -1.12
C LYS A 410 30.22 40.96 -0.23
N LYS A 411 30.43 39.89 0.53
CA LYS A 411 31.62 39.74 1.39
C LYS A 411 32.89 39.61 0.54
N LEU A 412 32.87 38.78 -0.49
CA LEU A 412 34.00 38.64 -1.42
C LEU A 412 34.31 39.94 -2.16
N ASP A 413 33.30 40.73 -2.55
CA ASP A 413 33.47 42.06 -3.13
C ASP A 413 34.16 43.04 -2.18
N LEU A 414 33.79 43.03 -0.89
CA LEU A 414 34.43 43.86 0.11
C LEU A 414 35.88 43.45 0.34
N GLU A 415 36.17 42.15 0.38
CA GLU A 415 37.53 41.63 0.51
C GLU A 415 38.39 41.98 -0.71
N LEU A 416 37.84 41.88 -1.93
CA LEU A 416 38.53 42.24 -3.17
C LEU A 416 38.85 43.75 -3.22
N LYS A 417 37.88 44.61 -2.87
CA LYS A 417 38.11 46.07 -2.73
C LYS A 417 39.20 46.40 -1.72
N LYS A 418 39.25 45.66 -0.60
CA LYS A 418 40.30 45.84 0.41
C LYS A 418 41.66 45.44 -0.16
N LEU A 419 41.76 44.31 -0.85
CA LEU A 419 42.99 43.87 -1.51
C LEU A 419 43.46 44.88 -2.57
N ASP A 420 42.57 45.44 -3.39
CA ASP A 420 42.92 46.46 -4.38
C ASP A 420 43.47 47.74 -3.73
N THR A 421 42.88 48.14 -2.61
CA THR A 421 43.35 49.30 -1.82
C THR A 421 44.74 49.02 -1.24
N GLU A 422 44.95 47.81 -0.69
CA GLU A 422 46.26 47.38 -0.17
C GLU A 422 47.31 47.27 -1.28
N HIS A 423 46.94 46.74 -2.45
CA HIS A 423 47.80 46.62 -3.62
C HIS A 423 48.27 48.01 -4.09
N SER A 424 47.34 48.96 -4.21
CA SER A 424 47.64 50.34 -4.61
C SER A 424 48.61 51.03 -3.63
N ALA A 425 48.40 50.81 -2.33
CA ALA A 425 49.29 51.33 -1.29
C ALA A 425 50.69 50.68 -1.34
N LEU A 426 50.76 49.36 -1.49
CA LEU A 426 52.01 48.61 -1.62
C LEU A 426 52.78 48.98 -2.89
N GLN A 427 52.08 49.18 -4.01
CA GLN A 427 52.67 49.62 -5.27
C GLN A 427 53.28 51.02 -5.14
N THR A 428 52.57 51.94 -4.49
CA THR A 428 53.09 53.28 -4.19
C THR A 428 54.33 53.21 -3.29
N GLU A 429 54.33 52.34 -2.27
CA GLU A 429 55.49 52.10 -1.41
C GLU A 429 56.66 51.50 -2.21
N TYR A 430 56.39 50.52 -3.07
CA TYR A 430 57.36 49.89 -3.95
C TYR A 430 58.04 50.91 -4.86
N ASP A 431 57.26 51.74 -5.56
CA ASP A 431 57.79 52.76 -6.48
C ASP A 431 58.63 53.82 -5.73
N SER A 432 58.21 54.20 -4.53
CA SER A 432 58.98 55.10 -3.66
C SER A 432 60.32 54.49 -3.23
N VAL A 433 60.33 53.23 -2.76
CA VAL A 433 61.55 52.53 -2.34
C VAL A 433 62.46 52.26 -3.54
N LYS A 434 61.91 51.86 -4.69
CA LYS A 434 62.63 51.65 -5.94
C LYS A 434 63.33 52.94 -6.39
N ASN A 435 62.64 54.07 -6.39
CA ASN A 435 63.25 55.37 -6.72
C ASN A 435 64.41 55.73 -5.79
N VAL A 436 64.33 55.38 -4.49
CA VAL A 436 65.44 55.59 -3.53
C VAL A 436 66.62 54.65 -3.85
N VAL A 437 66.36 53.39 -4.16
CA VAL A 437 67.39 52.42 -4.60
C VAL A 437 68.08 52.93 -5.86
N ASP A 438 67.32 53.31 -6.89
CA ASP A 438 67.82 53.79 -8.18
C ASP A 438 68.73 55.02 -7.99
N LYS A 439 68.31 56.01 -7.19
CA LYS A 439 69.14 57.19 -6.86
C LYS A 439 70.42 56.85 -6.11
N ASN A 440 70.37 55.88 -5.19
CA ASN A 440 71.55 55.45 -4.43
C ASN A 440 72.56 54.69 -5.31
N VAL A 441 72.07 53.88 -6.25
CA VAL A 441 72.90 53.20 -7.26
C VAL A 441 73.55 54.24 -8.17
N GLU A 442 72.79 55.21 -8.69
CA GLU A 442 73.31 56.26 -9.56
C GLU A 442 74.37 57.14 -8.86
N SER A 443 74.13 57.48 -7.59
CA SER A 443 75.08 58.24 -6.77
C SER A 443 76.35 57.44 -6.48
N SER A 444 76.23 56.13 -6.22
CA SER A 444 77.38 55.25 -6.04
C SER A 444 78.18 55.12 -7.35
N PHE A 445 77.51 54.98 -8.50
CA PHE A 445 78.16 54.96 -9.80
C PHE A 445 78.92 56.26 -10.10
N LYS A 446 78.35 57.43 -9.79
CA LYS A 446 79.02 58.74 -9.96
C LYS A 446 80.19 58.99 -9.00
N THR A 447 80.27 58.23 -7.90
CA THR A 447 81.32 58.39 -6.87
C THR A 447 82.48 57.41 -7.09
N PHE A 448 82.25 56.29 -7.76
CA PHE A 448 83.24 55.21 -7.94
C PHE A 448 83.58 54.88 -9.40
N GLY A 449 82.86 55.44 -10.38
CA GLY A 449 83.26 55.49 -11.79
C GLY A 449 83.70 56.89 -12.17
#